data_AF-A0A067GN03-F1
#
_entry.id   AF-A0A067GN03-F1
#
_cell.length_a   1.000
_cell.length_b   1.000
_cell.length_c   1.000
_cell.angle_alpha   90.00
_cell.angle_beta   90.00
_cell.angle_gamma   90.00
#
_symmetry.space_group_name_H-M   'P 1'
#
loop_
_entity.id
_entity.type
_entity.pdbx_description
1 polymer ?
#
loop_
_entity_poly.entity_id
_entity_poly.type
_entity_poly.pdbx_seq_one_letter_code
_entity_poly.pdbx_strand_id
1 'polypeptide(L)' 'GTKDTQEMLEYCAAHKIYPQIETIPIENVNEALERLIKRDVKYRFVIDIQNSLK' A
#
# COMPACT_ATOMS: atom_id res chain seq x y z
N GLY A 1 9.01 8.74 12.95
CA GLY A 1 7.67 8.24 13.34
C GLY A 1 7.51 8.41 14.84
N THR A 2 6.28 8.42 15.34
CA THR A 2 6.01 8.42 16.78
C THR A 2 6.41 7.07 17.38
N LYS A 3 6.60 7.04 18.71
CA LYS A 3 6.89 5.80 19.45
C LYS A 3 5.78 4.76 19.24
N ASP A 4 4.53 5.18 19.32
CA ASP A 4 3.37 4.31 19.13
C ASP A 4 3.33 3.66 17.74
N THR A 5 3.72 4.39 16.69
CA THR A 5 3.81 3.82 15.34
C THR A 5 4.91 2.77 15.25
N GLN A 6 6.05 2.99 15.92
CA GLN A 6 7.14 2.02 15.95
C GLN A 6 6.70 0.72 16.65
N GLU A 7 6.05 0.83 17.81
CA GLU A 7 5.52 -0.32 18.56
C GLU A 7 4.48 -1.10 17.74
N MET A 8 3.58 -0.40 17.03
CA MET A 8 2.61 -1.02 16.14
C MET A 8 3.29 -1.78 14.99
N LEU A 9 4.31 -1.20 14.36
CA LEU A 9 5.05 -1.85 13.27
C LEU A 9 5.80 -3.09 13.75
N GLU A 10 6.45 -3.01 14.90
CA GLU A 10 7.16 -4.13 15.53
C GLU A 10 6.20 -5.28 15.88
N TYR A 11 5.05 -4.94 16.47
CA TYR A 11 4.01 -5.92 16.75
C TYR A 11 3.50 -6.61 15.48
N CYS A 12 3.20 -5.84 14.43
CA CYS A 12 2.73 -6.39 13.15
C CYS A 12 3.77 -7.32 12.52
N ALA A 13 5.05 -6.92 12.55
CA ALA A 13 6.15 -7.72 12.02
C ALA A 13 6.32 -9.03 12.81
N ALA A 14 6.29 -8.98 14.15
CA ALA A 14 6.40 -10.16 15.01
C ALA A 14 5.28 -11.18 14.80
N HIS A 15 4.06 -10.70 14.52
CA HIS A 15 2.88 -11.54 14.33
C HIS A 15 2.55 -11.83 12.86
N LYS A 16 3.42 -11.43 11.92
CA LYS A 16 3.22 -11.60 10.47
C LYS A 16 1.90 -11.00 9.97
N ILE A 17 1.50 -9.86 10.53
CA ILE A 17 0.31 -9.12 10.14
C ILE A 17 0.70 -8.19 9.00
N TYR A 18 0.27 -8.53 7.80
CA TYR A 18 0.53 -7.75 6.59
C TYR A 18 -0.78 -7.38 5.89
N PRO A 19 -0.87 -6.17 5.32
CA PRO A 19 -2.01 -5.80 4.50
C PRO A 19 -1.99 -6.63 3.21
N GLN A 20 -3.17 -6.99 2.72
CA GLN A 20 -3.31 -7.43 1.33
C GLN A 20 -3.23 -6.19 0.44
N ILE A 21 -2.34 -6.22 -0.55
CA ILE A 21 -2.03 -5.08 -1.40
C ILE A 21 -2.10 -5.45 -2.89
N GLU A 22 -2.42 -4.45 -3.69
CA GLU A 22 -2.22 -4.45 -5.14
C GLU A 22 -1.16 -3.41 -5.48
N THR A 23 -0.02 -3.86 -5.99
CA THR A 23 1.08 -2.98 -6.36
C THR A 23 0.86 -2.44 -7.76
N ILE A 24 0.98 -1.12 -7.93
CA ILE A 24 0.83 -0.44 -9.21
C ILE A 24 2.03 0.45 -9.49
N PRO A 25 2.35 0.69 -10.78
CA PRO A 25 3.33 1.70 -11.15
C PRO A 25 2.70 3.11 -11.11
N ILE A 26 3.51 4.16 -10.94
CA ILE A 26 3.07 5.57 -10.81
C ILE A 26 2.25 6.03 -12.03
N GLU A 27 2.53 5.50 -13.21
CA GLU A 27 1.84 5.83 -14.47
C GLU A 27 0.34 5.47 -14.40
N ASN A 28 0.00 4.46 -13.60
CA ASN A 28 -1.37 3.94 -13.48
C ASN A 28 -2.13 4.55 -12.28
N VAL A 29 -1.59 5.59 -11.63
CA VAL A 29 -2.19 6.18 -10.42
C VAL A 29 -3.62 6.70 -10.65
N ASN A 30 -3.89 7.29 -11.81
CA ASN A 30 -5.21 7.82 -12.14
C ASN A 30 -6.25 6.69 -12.31
N GLU A 31 -5.88 5.61 -13.01
CA GLU A 31 -6.74 4.44 -13.16
C GLU A 31 -7.03 3.77 -11.80
N ALA A 32 -6.00 3.62 -10.96
CA ALA A 32 -6.16 3.08 -9.61
C ALA A 32 -7.08 3.93 -8.74
N LEU A 33 -7.04 5.26 -8.87
CA LEU A 33 -7.96 6.17 -8.19
C LEU A 33 -9.41 5.97 -8.65
N GLU A 34 -9.64 5.81 -9.95
CA GLU A 34 -10.98 5.51 -10.48
C GLU A 34 -11.52 4.16 -9.97
N ARG A 35 -10.67 3.13 -9.94
CA ARG A 35 -11.02 1.81 -9.39
C ARG A 35 -11.33 1.88 -7.91
N LEU A 36 -10.56 2.65 -7.13
CA LEU A 36 -10.82 2.89 -5.71
C LEU A 36 -12.21 3.52 -5.49
N ILE A 37 -12.57 4.54 -6.27
CA ILE A 37 -13.89 5.20 -6.21
C ILE A 37 -15.01 4.19 -6.52
N LYS A 38 -14.80 3.31 -7.50
CA LYS A 38 -15.73 2.24 -7.88
C LYS A 38 -15.74 1.06 -6.89
N ARG A 39 -14.92 1.09 -5.83
CA ARG A 39 -14.68 -0.01 -4.87
C ARG A 39 -14.12 -1.28 -5.52
N ASP A 40 -13.52 -1.16 -6.70
CA ASP A 40 -12.84 -2.23 -7.43
C ASP A 40 -11.38 -2.34 -6.98
N VAL A 41 -11.18 -2.62 -5.69
CA VAL A 41 -9.84 -2.78 -5.11
C VAL A 41 -9.83 -3.92 -4.10
N LYS A 42 -8.75 -4.71 -4.10
CA LYS A 42 -8.47 -5.67 -3.03
C LYS A 42 -7.79 -4.95 -1.87
N TYR A 43 -8.59 -4.25 -1.07
CA TYR A 43 -8.22 -3.52 0.16
C TYR A 43 -7.32 -2.29 -0.01
N ARG A 44 -6.12 -2.43 -0.61
CA ARG A 44 -5.14 -1.32 -0.66
C ARG A 44 -4.30 -1.32 -1.92
N PHE A 45 -4.20 -0.18 -2.58
CA PHE A 45 -3.18 0.06 -3.60
C PHE A 45 -1.88 0.52 -2.96
N VAL A 46 -0.74 0.04 -3.46
CA VAL A 46 0.60 0.50 -3.11
C VAL A 46 1.31 0.89 -4.39
N ILE A 47 1.85 2.11 -4.45
CA ILE A 47 2.61 2.57 -5.62
C ILE A 47 4.08 2.17 -5.43
N ASP A 48 4.62 1.45 -6.40
CA ASP A 48 6.03 1.10 -6.42
C ASP A 48 6.86 2.18 -7.11
N ILE A 49 7.39 3.09 -6.29
CA ILE A 49 8.20 4.22 -6.78
C ILE A 49 9.53 3.74 -7.36
N GLN A 50 10.14 2.71 -6.78
CA GLN A 50 11.46 2.25 -7.18
C GLN A 50 11.45 1.66 -8.59
N ASN A 51 10.43 0.88 -8.93
CA ASN A 51 10.33 0.23 -10.23
C ASN A 51 9.66 1.10 -11.30
N SER A 52 9.00 2.20 -10.91
CA SER A 52 8.39 3.16 -11.83
C SER A 52 9.34 4.23 -12.37
N LEU A 53 10.31 4.67 -11.57
CA LEU A 53 11.26 5.70 -12.01
C LEU A 53 12.47 5.02 -12.70
N LYS A 54 12.38 4.86 -14.02
CA LYS A 54 13.53 4.46 -14.86
C LYS A 54 14.20 5.67 -15.51
#